data_AF-A0A559RZC6-F1
#
_entry.id   AF-A0A559RZC6-F1
#
_cell.length_a   1.000
_cell.length_b   1.000
_cell.length_c   1.000
_cell.angle_alpha   90.00
_cell.angle_beta   90.00
_cell.angle_gamma   90.00
#
_symmetry.space_group_name_H-M   'P 1'
#
loop_
_entity.id
_entity.type
_entity.pdbx_description
1 polymer ?
#
loop_
_entity_poly.entity_id
_entity_poly.type
_entity_poly.pdbx_seq_one_letter_code
_entity_poly.pdbx_strand_id
1 'polypeptide(L)'
;MGIEHMKHLKVLVFLCVLTFAVSCGQQKKYVEYTVKKGETIRTIAKNLDIKTRDLLKLNPDVSRRPEANTVIKIPNKKFNTAVSEEKITEKKDSIIAAVKDPVSELDLLKKQYVVHKVKPKETIYGLKRFYNVTEEDLMNLNPFLFDGLKIGQIIKIKPINEGEEVENLIYKDSVQDNATLKLALLLPFRANEYDSISSKTLYKNNRLANIVSDFYLGAELAIDSLKQHGVLVYLNVFDTGKKNSKIKRILSENDLEENDAIIGPLYSDEAKVLANNISKTPVIFPVYSKSQSKFSSTDIIKTAPERKEYVSALVDYIKENYTEGTITVVGDNTEDSNYDLYKVKNSLTKHDSINVVYQISPKKGYIKKDRFLEVLKPSTNNWVVLATKDNVVASDAINSLISLPDSTSVKVFALDKATTFDKIDNRKLAKIGFTFVTDTYIDETSYATQRFNQMYFDKNKALPSYYATKGFDITYDILMRLASGNSLKSTFKKGASYRVESKFDYSKKTFSTSENKGLFIVQFNPDLSITRLK
;
A
#
# COMPACT_ATOMS: atom_id res chain seq x y z
N MET A 1 -31.05 -70.18 2.05
CA MET A 1 -30.59 -68.81 2.37
C MET A 1 -29.14 -68.64 1.91
N GLY A 2 -28.89 -68.56 0.59
CA GLY A 2 -27.51 -68.70 0.06
C GLY A 2 -27.24 -68.14 -1.34
N ILE A 3 -28.12 -67.33 -1.92
CA ILE A 3 -27.92 -66.79 -3.29
C ILE A 3 -27.81 -65.26 -3.29
N GLU A 4 -28.37 -64.54 -2.31
CA GLU A 4 -28.24 -63.08 -2.24
C GLU A 4 -26.86 -62.61 -1.74
N HIS A 5 -26.21 -63.31 -0.82
CA HIS A 5 -24.88 -62.91 -0.33
C HIS A 5 -23.75 -63.09 -1.36
N MET A 6 -23.92 -63.95 -2.37
CA MET A 6 -22.90 -64.15 -3.42
C MET A 6 -22.79 -62.98 -4.41
N LYS A 7 -23.87 -62.20 -4.62
CA LYS A 7 -23.83 -61.04 -5.51
C LYS A 7 -23.07 -59.88 -4.86
N HIS A 8 -23.29 -59.65 -3.56
CA HIS A 8 -22.57 -58.61 -2.82
C HIS A 8 -21.09 -58.96 -2.60
N LEU A 9 -20.75 -60.24 -2.41
CA LEU A 9 -19.35 -60.66 -2.30
C LEU A 9 -18.59 -60.49 -3.63
N LYS A 10 -19.22 -60.78 -4.78
CA LYS A 10 -18.61 -60.55 -6.10
C LYS A 10 -18.40 -59.06 -6.40
N VAL A 11 -19.36 -58.21 -6.02
CA VAL A 11 -19.22 -56.75 -6.17
C VAL A 11 -18.14 -56.21 -5.23
N LEU A 12 -18.06 -56.70 -3.99
CA LEU A 12 -17.04 -56.30 -3.02
C LEU A 12 -15.64 -56.73 -3.46
N VAL A 13 -15.47 -57.98 -3.93
CA VAL A 13 -14.19 -58.48 -4.47
C VAL A 13 -13.80 -57.70 -5.73
N PHE A 14 -14.75 -57.39 -6.61
CA PHE A 14 -14.50 -56.54 -7.78
C PHE A 14 -14.10 -55.11 -7.39
N LEU A 15 -14.73 -54.51 -6.38
CA LEU A 15 -14.40 -53.18 -5.86
C LEU A 15 -13.02 -53.17 -5.17
N CYS A 16 -12.66 -54.23 -4.44
CA CYS A 16 -11.35 -54.39 -3.81
C CYS A 16 -10.23 -54.63 -4.83
N VAL A 17 -10.50 -55.37 -5.91
CA VAL A 17 -9.55 -55.52 -7.03
C VAL A 17 -9.41 -54.21 -7.80
N LEU A 18 -10.49 -53.42 -7.97
CA LEU A 18 -10.41 -52.08 -8.58
C LEU A 18 -9.60 -51.09 -7.72
N THR A 19 -9.76 -51.09 -6.40
CA THR A 19 -9.00 -50.19 -5.52
C THR A 19 -7.54 -50.61 -5.38
N PHE A 20 -7.22 -51.91 -5.44
CA PHE A 20 -5.83 -52.38 -5.53
C PHE A 20 -5.18 -52.07 -6.90
N ALA A 21 -5.93 -52.19 -8.01
CA ALA A 21 -5.43 -51.89 -9.35
C ALA A 21 -5.21 -50.39 -9.58
N VAL A 22 -6.01 -49.51 -8.96
CA VAL A 22 -5.82 -48.05 -9.03
C VAL A 22 -4.72 -47.56 -8.07
N SER A 23 -4.42 -48.31 -7.01
CA SER A 23 -3.32 -48.01 -6.07
C SER A 23 -1.93 -48.43 -6.60
N CYS A 24 -1.87 -49.43 -7.49
CA CYS A 24 -0.64 -49.88 -8.15
C CYS A 24 -0.57 -49.39 -9.60
N GLY A 25 -0.31 -48.10 -9.83
CA GLY A 25 -0.15 -47.60 -11.20
C GLY A 25 0.29 -46.16 -11.44
N GLN A 26 0.46 -45.31 -10.43
CA GLN A 26 1.01 -43.97 -10.67
C GLN A 26 2.53 -44.01 -10.77
N GLN A 27 3.06 -43.86 -11.99
CA GLN A 27 4.50 -43.72 -12.21
C GLN A 27 5.00 -42.43 -11.55
N LYS A 28 5.94 -42.56 -10.61
CA LYS A 28 6.55 -41.41 -9.92
C LYS A 28 7.32 -40.55 -10.94
N LYS A 29 7.13 -39.22 -10.87
CA LYS A 29 7.83 -38.19 -11.68
C LYS A 29 9.36 -38.25 -11.52
N TYR A 30 9.83 -38.69 -10.36
CA TYR A 30 11.24 -38.90 -10.04
C TYR A 30 11.45 -40.30 -9.47
N VAL A 31 12.63 -40.88 -9.71
CA VAL A 31 13.06 -42.17 -9.15
C VAL A 31 14.39 -41.98 -8.41
N GLU A 32 14.69 -42.89 -7.49
CA GLU A 32 15.95 -42.88 -6.75
C GLU A 32 17.08 -43.49 -7.59
N TYR A 33 18.28 -42.94 -7.43
CA TYR A 33 19.51 -43.36 -8.10
C TYR A 33 20.64 -43.42 -7.09
N THR A 34 21.32 -44.56 -7.02
CA THR A 34 22.46 -44.77 -6.14
C THR A 34 23.76 -44.44 -6.88
N VAL A 35 24.50 -43.45 -6.40
CA VAL A 35 25.77 -42.97 -6.97
C VAL A 35 26.82 -44.09 -6.95
N LYS A 36 27.45 -44.39 -8.09
CA LYS A 36 28.54 -45.36 -8.19
C LYS A 36 29.89 -44.73 -7.84
N LYS A 37 30.86 -45.57 -7.43
CA LYS A 37 32.21 -45.12 -7.07
C LYS A 37 32.86 -44.32 -8.22
N GLY A 38 33.22 -43.06 -7.95
CA GLY A 38 33.85 -42.16 -8.91
C GLY A 38 32.89 -41.28 -9.72
N GLU A 39 31.58 -41.43 -9.57
CA GLU A 39 30.61 -40.56 -10.23
C GLU A 39 30.50 -39.17 -9.58
N THR A 40 30.34 -38.15 -10.41
CA THR A 40 30.00 -36.78 -9.99
C THR A 40 28.58 -36.42 -10.45
N ILE A 41 27.96 -35.42 -9.81
CA ILE A 41 26.64 -34.92 -10.26
C ILE A 41 26.69 -34.45 -11.73
N ARG A 42 27.85 -33.98 -12.20
CA ARG A 42 28.06 -33.59 -13.60
C ARG A 42 27.99 -34.78 -14.56
N THR A 43 28.69 -35.87 -14.24
CA THR A 43 28.68 -37.09 -15.07
C THR A 43 27.32 -37.78 -15.05
N ILE A 44 26.65 -37.81 -13.89
CA ILE A 44 25.30 -38.37 -13.78
C ILE A 44 24.29 -37.54 -14.59
N ALA A 45 24.31 -36.21 -14.47
CA ALA A 45 23.44 -35.32 -15.23
C ALA A 45 23.65 -35.45 -16.75
N LYS A 46 24.91 -35.56 -17.19
CA LYS A 46 25.25 -35.79 -18.61
C LYS A 46 24.68 -37.12 -19.12
N ASN A 47 24.78 -38.19 -18.34
CA ASN A 47 24.24 -39.51 -18.72
C ASN A 47 22.70 -39.52 -18.77
N LEU A 48 22.06 -38.63 -18.01
CA LEU A 48 20.60 -38.45 -17.99
C LEU A 48 20.09 -37.41 -19.00
N ASP A 49 20.98 -36.75 -19.75
CA ASP A 49 20.67 -35.63 -20.66
C ASP A 49 19.92 -34.47 -19.97
N ILE A 50 20.36 -34.10 -18.77
CA ILE A 50 19.83 -32.96 -18.01
C ILE A 50 20.96 -32.02 -17.59
N LYS A 51 20.66 -30.74 -17.34
CA LYS A 51 21.66 -29.79 -16.86
C LYS A 51 22.10 -30.17 -15.44
N THR A 52 23.41 -30.14 -15.18
CA THR A 52 23.98 -30.42 -13.85
C THR A 52 23.35 -29.57 -12.75
N ARG A 53 23.03 -28.30 -13.04
CA ARG A 53 22.35 -27.39 -12.11
C ARG A 53 20.96 -27.90 -11.73
N ASP A 54 20.22 -28.47 -12.67
CA ASP A 54 18.85 -28.91 -12.44
C ASP A 54 18.83 -30.22 -11.63
N LEU A 55 19.83 -31.09 -11.83
CA LEU A 55 20.03 -32.27 -10.97
C LEU A 55 20.45 -31.89 -9.53
N LEU A 56 21.26 -30.83 -9.37
CA LEU A 56 21.59 -30.29 -8.04
C LEU A 56 20.38 -29.62 -7.37
N LYS A 57 19.52 -28.91 -8.11
CA LYS A 57 18.27 -28.36 -7.57
C LYS A 57 17.33 -29.46 -7.05
N LEU A 58 17.32 -30.63 -7.68
CA LEU A 58 16.53 -31.78 -7.25
C LEU A 58 17.11 -32.46 -5.99
N ASN A 59 18.39 -32.20 -5.67
CA ASN A 59 19.15 -32.81 -4.59
C ASN A 59 19.97 -31.74 -3.84
N PRO A 60 19.30 -30.79 -3.15
CA PRO A 60 19.96 -29.60 -2.60
C PRO A 60 21.01 -29.91 -1.53
N ASP A 61 20.86 -31.02 -0.82
CA ASP A 61 21.76 -31.46 0.26
C ASP A 61 22.95 -32.29 -0.25
N VAL A 62 23.06 -32.49 -1.57
CA VAL A 62 24.08 -33.36 -2.16
C VAL A 62 25.20 -32.52 -2.77
N SER A 63 26.44 -32.79 -2.33
CA SER A 63 27.62 -32.11 -2.87
C SER A 63 27.83 -32.43 -4.35
N ARG A 64 28.64 -31.62 -5.07
CA ARG A 64 28.95 -31.86 -6.49
C ARG A 64 29.70 -33.18 -6.74
N ARG A 65 30.35 -33.73 -5.70
CA ARG A 65 31.10 -34.99 -5.69
C ARG A 65 30.58 -35.87 -4.54
N PRO A 66 29.39 -36.46 -4.67
CA PRO A 66 28.81 -37.29 -3.63
C PRO A 66 29.67 -38.54 -3.38
N GLU A 67 29.64 -39.04 -2.15
CA GLU A 67 30.27 -40.32 -1.83
C GLU A 67 29.56 -41.48 -2.54
N ALA A 68 30.28 -42.56 -2.81
CA ALA A 68 29.69 -43.76 -3.38
C ALA A 68 28.56 -44.27 -2.48
N ASN A 69 27.48 -44.77 -3.10
CA ASN A 69 26.24 -45.21 -2.46
C ASN A 69 25.33 -44.10 -1.93
N THR A 70 25.64 -42.81 -2.16
CA THR A 70 24.69 -41.72 -1.90
C THR A 70 23.45 -41.91 -2.78
N VAL A 71 22.26 -41.82 -2.20
CA VAL A 71 20.99 -41.91 -2.92
C VAL A 71 20.54 -40.51 -3.33
N ILE A 72 20.32 -40.30 -4.62
CA ILE A 72 19.86 -39.03 -5.20
C ILE A 72 18.57 -39.25 -6.00
N LYS A 73 17.71 -38.24 -6.09
CA LYS A 73 16.51 -38.24 -6.93
C LYS A 73 16.88 -37.83 -8.36
N ILE A 74 16.39 -38.58 -9.35
CA ILE A 74 16.56 -38.31 -10.78
C ILE A 74 15.20 -38.34 -11.53
N PRO A 75 15.06 -37.64 -12.67
CA PRO A 75 13.85 -37.71 -13.48
C PRO A 75 13.55 -39.11 -14.03
N ASN A 76 12.28 -39.53 -13.98
CA ASN A 76 11.86 -40.80 -14.56
C ASN A 76 11.62 -40.67 -16.07
N LYS A 77 12.49 -41.27 -16.90
CA LYS A 77 12.36 -41.20 -18.37
C LYS A 77 11.03 -41.76 -18.90
N LYS A 78 10.39 -42.71 -18.19
CA LYS A 78 9.10 -43.30 -18.59
C LYS A 78 7.90 -42.38 -18.34
N PHE A 79 8.04 -41.35 -17.49
CA PHE A 79 6.98 -40.39 -17.22
C PHE A 79 6.67 -39.50 -18.44
N ASN A 80 7.67 -39.16 -19.26
CA ASN A 80 7.47 -38.31 -20.45
C ASN A 80 6.94 -39.06 -21.67
N THR A 81 7.06 -40.39 -21.71
CA THR A 81 6.52 -41.23 -22.79
C THR A 81 5.00 -41.41 -22.68
N ALA A 82 4.41 -41.21 -21.48
CA ALA A 82 2.96 -41.29 -21.25
C ALA A 82 2.19 -39.97 -21.48
N VAL A 83 2.90 -38.86 -21.73
CA VAL A 83 2.31 -37.51 -21.92
C VAL A 83 2.36 -37.06 -23.39
N SER A 84 2.95 -37.86 -24.28
CA SER A 84 3.27 -37.49 -25.67
C SER A 84 2.45 -38.20 -26.77
N GLU A 85 1.44 -38.99 -26.42
CA GLU A 85 0.46 -39.53 -27.38
C GLU A 85 -0.93 -38.93 -27.11
N GLU A 86 -1.20 -37.76 -27.67
CA GLU A 86 -2.47 -37.43 -28.34
C GLU A 86 -2.37 -36.01 -28.92
N LYS A 87 -2.09 -35.95 -30.24
CA LYS A 87 -2.32 -34.77 -31.06
C LYS A 87 -3.34 -35.10 -32.15
N ILE A 88 -4.44 -34.33 -32.10
CA ILE A 88 -5.32 -33.86 -33.18
C ILE A 88 -6.30 -34.87 -33.79
N THR A 89 -7.61 -34.68 -33.54
CA THR A 89 -8.58 -34.41 -34.61
C THR A 89 -9.88 -33.77 -34.11
N GLU A 90 -10.39 -32.85 -34.91
CA GLU A 90 -11.62 -32.09 -34.73
C GLU A 90 -12.86 -32.99 -34.68
N LYS A 91 -13.80 -32.67 -33.78
CA LYS A 91 -15.23 -32.67 -34.12
C LYS A 91 -16.02 -31.76 -33.19
N LYS A 92 -16.55 -30.68 -33.77
CA LYS A 92 -17.79 -30.02 -33.34
C LYS A 92 -18.87 -31.08 -33.16
N ASP A 93 -19.44 -31.19 -31.97
CA ASP A 93 -20.81 -30.76 -31.68
C ASP A 93 -21.23 -31.18 -30.27
N SER A 94 -21.94 -30.27 -29.62
CA SER A 94 -22.84 -30.51 -28.49
C SER A 94 -22.19 -30.84 -27.13
N ILE A 95 -21.94 -29.79 -26.35
CA ILE A 95 -22.76 -29.45 -25.15
C ILE A 95 -22.50 -27.95 -24.87
N ILE A 96 -23.40 -27.10 -25.37
CA ILE A 96 -23.65 -25.79 -24.78
C ILE A 96 -25.00 -25.92 -24.07
N ALA A 97 -24.96 -25.91 -22.75
CA ALA A 97 -26.08 -25.47 -21.94
C ALA A 97 -25.55 -24.77 -20.69
N ALA A 98 -25.60 -23.43 -20.76
CA ALA A 98 -25.60 -22.47 -19.66
C ALA A 98 -24.31 -22.21 -18.85
N VAL A 99 -23.37 -21.44 -19.43
CA VAL A 99 -22.81 -20.22 -18.80
C VAL A 99 -22.44 -19.23 -19.92
N LYS A 100 -22.91 -17.98 -19.79
CA LYS A 100 -22.60 -16.87 -20.71
C LYS A 100 -21.18 -16.33 -20.45
N ASP A 101 -20.52 -15.98 -21.55
CA ASP A 101 -19.21 -15.32 -21.72
C ASP A 101 -17.93 -16.13 -21.43
N PRO A 102 -16.98 -16.21 -22.39
CA PRO A 102 -15.63 -16.70 -22.11
C PRO A 102 -14.91 -15.62 -21.29
N VAL A 103 -14.93 -15.77 -19.96
CA VAL A 103 -14.15 -14.92 -19.06
C VAL A 103 -12.67 -15.08 -19.45
N SER A 104 -12.03 -13.98 -19.85
CA SER A 104 -10.60 -13.96 -20.15
C SER A 104 -9.80 -14.57 -18.99
N GLU A 105 -8.76 -15.35 -19.29
CA GLU A 105 -7.86 -15.93 -18.28
C GLU A 105 -7.32 -14.87 -17.31
N LEU A 106 -7.14 -13.63 -17.81
CA LEU A 106 -6.76 -12.49 -17.00
C LEU A 106 -7.85 -12.06 -16.00
N ASP A 107 -9.12 -12.17 -16.36
CA ASP A 107 -10.23 -11.80 -15.48
C ASP A 107 -10.50 -12.87 -14.42
N LEU A 108 -10.20 -14.14 -14.72
CA LEU A 108 -10.14 -15.19 -13.69
C LEU A 108 -8.99 -14.93 -12.71
N LEU A 109 -7.80 -14.56 -13.20
CA LEU A 109 -6.66 -14.21 -12.36
C LEU A 109 -6.95 -13.02 -11.44
N LYS A 110 -7.61 -11.97 -11.95
CA LYS A 110 -7.97 -10.77 -11.15
C LYS A 110 -8.97 -11.07 -10.02
N LYS A 111 -9.74 -12.16 -10.11
CA LYS A 111 -10.64 -12.57 -9.03
C LYS A 111 -9.90 -13.22 -7.87
N GLN A 112 -8.76 -13.85 -8.13
CA GLN A 112 -8.00 -14.63 -7.15
C GLN A 112 -6.73 -13.93 -6.67
N TYR A 113 -6.19 -13.00 -7.45
CA TYR A 113 -4.91 -12.34 -7.17
C TYR A 113 -4.95 -10.85 -7.48
N VAL A 114 -4.19 -10.08 -6.70
CA VAL A 114 -3.75 -8.76 -7.14
C VAL A 114 -2.76 -8.98 -8.29
N VAL A 115 -3.07 -8.50 -9.49
CA VAL A 115 -2.20 -8.68 -10.68
C VAL A 115 -1.62 -7.35 -11.16
N HIS A 116 -0.35 -7.37 -11.55
CA HIS A 116 0.37 -6.21 -12.08
C HIS A 116 0.89 -6.49 -13.49
N LYS A 117 0.82 -5.50 -14.38
CA LYS A 117 1.43 -5.56 -15.71
C LYS A 117 2.70 -4.71 -15.67
N VAL A 118 3.85 -5.35 -15.88
CA VAL A 118 5.17 -4.71 -15.76
C VAL A 118 5.27 -3.54 -16.73
N LYS A 119 5.58 -2.35 -16.20
CA LYS A 119 5.83 -1.13 -16.96
C LYS A 119 7.33 -0.97 -17.24
N PRO A 120 7.71 -0.16 -18.26
CA PRO A 120 9.12 0.16 -18.50
C PRO A 120 9.80 0.71 -17.25
N LYS A 121 11.06 0.29 -17.02
CA LYS A 121 11.93 0.70 -15.89
C LYS A 121 11.50 0.21 -14.50
N GLU A 122 10.51 -0.67 -14.39
CA GLU A 122 10.22 -1.34 -13.11
C GLU A 122 11.25 -2.44 -12.81
N THR A 123 11.47 -2.71 -11.52
CA THR A 123 12.35 -3.76 -11.03
C THR A 123 11.61 -4.63 -10.00
N ILE A 124 12.04 -5.87 -9.81
CA ILE A 124 11.48 -6.77 -8.77
C ILE A 124 11.57 -6.10 -7.40
N TYR A 125 12.72 -5.47 -7.10
CA TYR A 125 12.92 -4.71 -5.87
C TYR A 125 11.88 -3.59 -5.71
N GLY A 126 11.67 -2.76 -6.74
CA GLY A 126 10.69 -1.68 -6.72
C GLY A 126 9.26 -2.19 -6.54
N LEU A 127 8.91 -3.30 -7.20
CA LEU A 127 7.58 -3.92 -7.10
C LEU A 127 7.32 -4.51 -5.72
N LYS A 128 8.27 -5.24 -5.12
CA LYS A 128 8.16 -5.72 -3.73
C LYS A 128 7.91 -4.56 -2.76
N ARG A 129 8.72 -3.51 -2.88
CA ARG A 129 8.61 -2.32 -2.03
C ARG A 129 7.25 -1.65 -2.23
N PHE A 130 6.79 -1.52 -3.48
CA PHE A 130 5.51 -0.89 -3.84
C PHE A 130 4.27 -1.69 -3.43
N TYR A 131 4.33 -3.02 -3.46
CA TYR A 131 3.19 -3.86 -3.06
C TYR A 131 3.26 -4.34 -1.60
N ASN A 132 4.37 -4.03 -0.91
CA ASN A 132 4.67 -4.52 0.43
C ASN A 132 4.58 -6.06 0.51
N VAL A 133 5.28 -6.74 -0.40
CA VAL A 133 5.36 -8.20 -0.47
C VAL A 133 6.80 -8.67 -0.37
N THR A 134 7.01 -9.87 0.16
CA THR A 134 8.35 -10.46 0.21
C THR A 134 8.80 -10.91 -1.18
N GLU A 135 10.12 -11.09 -1.35
CA GLU A 135 10.64 -11.64 -2.61
C GLU A 135 10.19 -13.07 -2.81
N GLU A 136 10.22 -13.82 -1.71
CA GLU A 136 9.85 -15.22 -1.68
C GLU A 136 8.41 -15.40 -2.14
N ASP A 137 7.47 -14.63 -1.58
CA ASP A 137 6.05 -14.68 -1.99
C ASP A 137 5.90 -14.34 -3.48
N LEU A 138 6.55 -13.27 -3.93
CA LEU A 138 6.45 -12.82 -5.32
C LEU A 138 7.06 -13.86 -6.30
N MET A 139 8.18 -14.47 -5.95
CA MET A 139 8.85 -15.52 -6.73
C MET A 139 8.06 -16.84 -6.71
N ASN A 140 7.48 -17.21 -5.57
CA ASN A 140 6.64 -18.39 -5.42
C ASN A 140 5.37 -18.29 -6.28
N LEU A 141 4.75 -17.11 -6.31
CA LEU A 141 3.60 -16.84 -7.17
C LEU A 141 3.96 -16.72 -8.66
N ASN A 142 5.20 -16.35 -8.97
CA ASN A 142 5.70 -16.16 -10.32
C ASN A 142 7.08 -16.79 -10.53
N PRO A 143 7.19 -18.13 -10.60
CA PRO A 143 8.49 -18.80 -10.72
C PRO A 143 9.29 -18.37 -11.97
N PHE A 144 8.63 -17.85 -13.00
CA PHE A 144 9.29 -17.32 -14.19
C PHE A 144 10.13 -16.04 -13.91
N LEU A 145 9.95 -15.37 -12.77
CA LEU A 145 10.74 -14.19 -12.40
C LEU A 145 12.21 -14.51 -12.11
N PHE A 146 12.58 -15.79 -11.92
CA PHE A 146 13.98 -16.23 -11.86
C PHE A 146 14.75 -15.95 -13.16
N ASP A 147 14.06 -15.84 -14.29
CA ASP A 147 14.68 -15.49 -15.59
C ASP A 147 14.73 -13.96 -15.83
N GLY A 148 14.32 -13.17 -14.83
CA GLY A 148 14.26 -11.71 -14.89
C GLY A 148 12.87 -11.16 -15.24
N LEU A 149 12.65 -9.90 -14.87
CA LEU A 149 11.38 -9.18 -15.08
C LEU A 149 11.31 -8.62 -16.52
N LYS A 150 10.26 -8.97 -17.28
CA LYS A 150 10.07 -8.49 -18.66
C LYS A 150 8.95 -7.46 -18.76
N ILE A 151 9.18 -6.41 -19.55
CA ILE A 151 8.19 -5.36 -19.82
C ILE A 151 6.92 -5.97 -20.43
N GLY A 152 5.75 -5.53 -19.97
CA GLY A 152 4.45 -5.96 -20.45
C GLY A 152 3.96 -7.30 -19.88
N GLN A 153 4.81 -8.02 -19.14
CA GLN A 153 4.45 -9.28 -18.51
C GLN A 153 3.45 -9.07 -17.36
N ILE A 154 2.52 -10.02 -17.18
CA ILE A 154 1.57 -10.01 -16.08
C ILE A 154 2.12 -10.88 -14.95
N ILE A 155 2.15 -10.32 -13.73
CA ILE A 155 2.63 -10.99 -12.52
C ILE A 155 1.54 -10.99 -11.44
N LYS A 156 1.49 -12.06 -10.66
CA LYS A 156 0.64 -12.24 -9.47
C LYS A 156 1.36 -11.64 -8.26
N ILE A 157 0.80 -10.62 -7.65
CA ILE A 157 1.43 -9.93 -6.52
C ILE A 157 1.15 -10.66 -5.21
N LYS A 158 -0.13 -10.93 -4.92
CA LYS A 158 -0.60 -11.63 -3.72
C LYS A 158 -1.99 -12.23 -3.95
N PRO A 159 -2.35 -13.33 -3.27
CA PRO A 159 -3.71 -13.86 -3.31
C PRO A 159 -4.71 -12.88 -2.70
N ILE A 160 -5.97 -13.00 -3.11
CA ILE A 160 -7.14 -12.32 -2.52
C ILE A 160 -7.88 -13.41 -1.72
N ASN A 161 -7.93 -13.29 -0.40
CA ASN A 161 -8.61 -14.27 0.45
C ASN A 161 -10.14 -14.08 0.39
N GLU A 162 -10.91 -15.16 0.36
CA GLU A 162 -12.38 -15.09 0.41
C GLU A 162 -12.86 -14.50 1.74
N GLY A 163 -13.65 -13.43 1.69
CA GLY A 163 -14.20 -12.76 2.87
C GLY A 163 -13.37 -11.59 3.41
N GLU A 164 -12.14 -11.38 2.92
CA GLU A 164 -11.46 -10.10 3.12
C GLU A 164 -12.18 -9.02 2.29
N GLU A 165 -12.72 -7.98 2.93
CA GLU A 165 -12.93 -6.72 2.21
C GLU A 165 -11.58 -6.37 1.60
N VAL A 166 -11.54 -6.21 0.27
CA VAL A 166 -10.27 -6.00 -0.43
C VAL A 166 -9.75 -4.59 -0.11
N GLU A 167 -9.13 -4.45 1.07
CA GLU A 167 -8.43 -3.25 1.56
C GLU A 167 -7.13 -3.00 0.78
N ASN A 168 -6.78 -3.92 -0.13
CA ASN A 168 -5.51 -3.94 -0.84
C ASN A 168 -5.63 -3.91 -2.38
N LEU A 169 -6.80 -3.60 -2.95
CA LEU A 169 -6.85 -3.33 -4.39
C LEU A 169 -6.06 -2.06 -4.69
N ILE A 170 -5.24 -2.11 -5.74
CA ILE A 170 -4.60 -0.91 -6.29
C ILE A 170 -5.41 -0.45 -7.50
N TYR A 171 -5.84 0.80 -7.46
CA TYR A 171 -6.52 1.46 -8.58
C TYR A 171 -5.61 1.47 -9.80
N LYS A 172 -6.17 1.03 -10.93
CA LYS A 172 -5.48 1.04 -12.22
C LYS A 172 -5.93 2.24 -13.01
N ASP A 173 -5.01 3.16 -13.24
CA ASP A 173 -5.24 4.32 -14.09
C ASP A 173 -5.71 3.87 -15.48
N SER A 174 -6.78 4.50 -15.96
CA SER A 174 -7.41 4.22 -17.25
C SER A 174 -8.05 5.49 -17.76
N VAL A 175 -7.92 5.76 -19.05
CA VAL A 175 -8.48 6.93 -19.72
C VAL A 175 -9.45 6.44 -20.80
N GLN A 176 -10.66 7.00 -20.84
CA GLN A 176 -11.61 6.75 -21.92
C GLN A 176 -11.19 7.51 -23.18
N ASP A 177 -11.63 7.05 -24.34
CA ASP A 177 -11.32 7.72 -25.60
C ASP A 177 -11.86 9.16 -25.60
N ASN A 178 -11.02 10.11 -26.01
CA ASN A 178 -11.33 11.55 -26.05
C ASN A 178 -11.84 12.13 -24.72
N ALA A 179 -11.32 11.64 -23.58
CA ALA A 179 -11.68 12.13 -22.25
C ALA A 179 -11.55 13.67 -22.18
N THR A 180 -12.65 14.33 -21.84
CA THR A 180 -12.73 15.78 -21.67
C THR A 180 -13.28 16.08 -20.27
N LEU A 181 -12.61 16.94 -19.52
CA LEU A 181 -12.95 17.27 -18.14
C LEU A 181 -12.98 18.78 -17.93
N LYS A 182 -13.95 19.28 -17.17
CA LYS A 182 -14.03 20.64 -16.65
C LYS A 182 -13.69 20.62 -15.15
N LEU A 183 -12.67 21.36 -14.74
CA LEU A 183 -12.23 21.48 -13.36
C LEU A 183 -12.36 22.92 -12.89
N ALA A 184 -13.01 23.13 -11.74
CA ALA A 184 -12.93 24.38 -11.01
C ALA A 184 -11.92 24.27 -9.86
N LEU A 185 -11.04 25.26 -9.72
CA LEU A 185 -10.05 25.36 -8.66
C LEU A 185 -10.30 26.62 -7.83
N LEU A 186 -10.77 26.42 -6.60
CA LEU A 186 -11.13 27.50 -5.66
C LEU A 186 -10.04 27.62 -4.60
N LEU A 187 -9.18 28.63 -4.71
CA LEU A 187 -8.09 28.85 -3.75
C LEU A 187 -8.06 30.30 -3.26
N PRO A 188 -7.67 30.56 -2.00
CA PRO A 188 -7.61 31.90 -1.45
C PRO A 188 -6.33 32.64 -1.89
N PHE A 189 -6.20 32.92 -3.18
CA PHE A 189 -5.05 33.63 -3.76
C PHE A 189 -4.85 35.01 -3.16
N ARG A 190 -5.95 35.70 -2.83
CA ARG A 190 -5.96 37.10 -2.37
C ARG A 190 -5.17 38.00 -3.34
N ALA A 191 -5.28 37.73 -4.64
CA ALA A 191 -4.45 38.35 -5.67
C ALA A 191 -4.52 39.88 -5.63
N ASN A 192 -5.73 40.44 -5.53
CA ASN A 192 -5.94 41.89 -5.43
C ASN A 192 -5.25 42.53 -4.20
N GLU A 193 -5.10 41.79 -3.11
CA GLU A 193 -4.41 42.29 -1.90
C GLU A 193 -2.89 42.22 -2.03
N TYR A 194 -2.39 41.37 -2.93
CA TYR A 194 -0.97 41.10 -3.10
C TYR A 194 -0.36 41.79 -4.32
N ASP A 195 -1.18 42.39 -5.19
CA ASP A 195 -0.79 43.00 -6.46
C ASP A 195 0.30 44.09 -6.31
N SER A 196 0.28 44.85 -5.21
CA SER A 196 1.27 45.90 -4.93
C SER A 196 2.49 45.42 -4.13
N ILE A 197 2.56 44.15 -3.75
CA ILE A 197 3.63 43.59 -2.93
C ILE A 197 4.62 42.83 -3.82
N SER A 198 5.90 43.21 -3.78
CA SER A 198 6.92 42.45 -4.52
C SER A 198 6.94 40.97 -4.13
N SER A 199 7.17 40.08 -5.10
CA SER A 199 7.16 38.62 -4.87
C SER A 199 8.12 38.20 -3.75
N LYS A 200 9.32 38.78 -3.70
CA LYS A 200 10.31 38.49 -2.65
C LYS A 200 9.77 38.79 -1.25
N THR A 201 9.07 39.91 -1.07
CA THR A 201 8.47 40.28 0.22
C THR A 201 7.26 39.41 0.54
N LEU A 202 6.40 39.14 -0.44
CA LEU A 202 5.20 38.32 -0.29
C LEU A 202 5.56 36.92 0.21
N TYR A 203 6.41 36.20 -0.54
CA TYR A 203 6.69 34.79 -0.27
C TYR A 203 7.65 34.56 0.91
N LYS A 204 8.44 35.56 1.33
CA LYS A 204 9.34 35.40 2.49
C LYS A 204 8.58 35.13 3.81
N ASN A 205 7.45 35.79 4.03
CA ASN A 205 6.76 35.77 5.33
C ASN A 205 5.28 35.37 5.25
N ASN A 206 4.74 35.09 4.06
CA ASN A 206 3.33 34.76 3.91
C ASN A 206 3.13 33.26 3.65
N ARG A 207 2.88 32.50 4.72
CA ARG A 207 2.63 31.06 4.64
C ARG A 207 1.44 30.71 3.73
N LEU A 208 0.36 31.49 3.76
CA LEU A 208 -0.81 31.22 2.93
C LEU A 208 -0.48 31.40 1.44
N ALA A 209 0.21 32.48 1.08
CA ALA A 209 0.62 32.71 -0.31
C ALA A 209 1.51 31.57 -0.85
N ASN A 210 2.46 31.08 -0.03
CA ASN A 210 3.29 29.92 -0.37
C ASN A 210 2.41 28.66 -0.60
N ILE A 211 1.55 28.31 0.37
CA ILE A 211 0.66 27.14 0.26
C ILE A 211 -0.18 27.20 -1.02
N VAL A 212 -0.83 28.32 -1.27
CA VAL A 212 -1.77 28.49 -2.38
C VAL A 212 -1.06 28.45 -3.73
N SER A 213 0.06 29.17 -3.86
CA SER A 213 0.81 29.23 -5.12
C SER A 213 1.45 27.88 -5.42
N ASP A 214 2.07 27.24 -4.44
CA ASP A 214 2.67 25.92 -4.62
C ASP A 214 1.63 24.88 -5.03
N PHE A 215 0.49 24.82 -4.33
CA PHE A 215 -0.62 23.92 -4.68
C PHE A 215 -1.10 24.15 -6.12
N TYR A 216 -1.27 25.42 -6.52
CA TYR A 216 -1.65 25.78 -7.88
C TYR A 216 -0.64 25.27 -8.92
N LEU A 217 0.65 25.53 -8.72
CA LEU A 217 1.71 25.08 -9.63
C LEU A 217 1.78 23.55 -9.73
N GLY A 218 1.54 22.85 -8.63
CA GLY A 218 1.39 21.40 -8.62
C GLY A 218 0.20 20.91 -9.44
N ALA A 219 -0.97 21.53 -9.23
CA ALA A 219 -2.20 21.22 -9.96
C ALA A 219 -2.06 21.47 -11.47
N GLU A 220 -1.42 22.56 -11.88
CA GLU A 220 -1.11 22.81 -13.29
C GLU A 220 -0.24 21.70 -13.89
N LEU A 221 0.78 21.26 -13.17
CA LEU A 221 1.66 20.18 -13.65
C LEU A 221 0.93 18.84 -13.78
N ALA A 222 -0.05 18.57 -12.90
CA ALA A 222 -0.91 17.39 -13.00
C ALA A 222 -1.80 17.46 -14.25
N ILE A 223 -2.39 18.62 -14.53
CA ILE A 223 -3.19 18.87 -15.72
C ILE A 223 -2.35 18.68 -16.99
N ASP A 224 -1.14 19.24 -17.03
CA ASP A 224 -0.24 19.07 -18.18
C ASP A 224 0.18 17.61 -18.36
N SER A 225 0.34 16.86 -17.26
CA SER A 225 0.62 15.42 -17.31
C SER A 225 -0.56 14.63 -17.88
N LEU A 226 -1.80 14.99 -17.55
CA LEU A 226 -3.01 14.34 -18.08
C LEU A 226 -3.23 14.64 -19.57
N LYS A 227 -2.91 15.85 -20.03
CA LYS A 227 -2.92 16.20 -21.46
C LYS A 227 -2.00 15.30 -22.28
N GLN A 228 -0.82 14.96 -21.75
CA GLN A 228 0.09 14.00 -22.39
C GLN A 228 -0.49 12.57 -22.49
N HIS A 229 -1.53 12.25 -21.70
CA HIS A 229 -2.27 10.99 -21.76
C HIS A 229 -3.59 11.11 -22.56
N GLY A 230 -3.76 12.17 -23.35
CA GLY A 230 -4.93 12.36 -24.21
C GLY A 230 -6.18 12.89 -23.50
N VAL A 231 -6.05 13.39 -22.26
CA VAL A 231 -7.17 14.00 -21.53
C VAL A 231 -7.17 15.51 -21.78
N LEU A 232 -8.26 16.02 -22.34
CA LEU A 232 -8.49 17.47 -22.43
C LEU A 232 -9.05 17.98 -21.12
N VAL A 233 -8.41 18.98 -20.51
CA VAL A 233 -8.87 19.58 -19.25
C VAL A 233 -9.09 21.08 -19.42
N TYR A 234 -10.32 21.52 -19.18
CA TYR A 234 -10.70 22.93 -19.08
C TYR A 234 -10.61 23.34 -17.61
N LEU A 235 -9.74 24.30 -17.29
CA LEU A 235 -9.51 24.76 -15.93
C LEU A 235 -10.14 26.15 -15.72
N ASN A 236 -11.01 26.26 -14.73
CA ASN A 236 -11.55 27.51 -14.22
C ASN A 236 -10.93 27.79 -12.84
N VAL A 237 -10.32 28.96 -12.65
CA VAL A 237 -9.63 29.30 -11.39
C VAL A 237 -10.36 30.46 -10.70
N PHE A 238 -10.67 30.28 -9.42
CA PHE A 238 -11.41 31.26 -8.63
C PHE A 238 -10.62 31.66 -7.38
N ASP A 239 -10.40 32.96 -7.21
CA ASP A 239 -9.84 33.52 -5.98
C ASP A 239 -10.93 33.67 -4.91
N THR A 240 -10.89 32.81 -3.88
CA THR A 240 -11.84 32.88 -2.75
C THR A 240 -11.52 34.00 -1.76
N GLY A 241 -10.34 34.62 -1.86
CA GLY A 241 -9.93 35.75 -1.04
C GLY A 241 -9.75 35.41 0.45
N LYS A 242 -10.04 36.38 1.33
CA LYS A 242 -10.10 36.13 2.77
C LYS A 242 -11.23 35.15 3.10
N LYS A 243 -11.04 34.40 4.19
CA LYS A 243 -12.03 33.44 4.68
C LYS A 243 -13.43 34.08 4.78
N ASN A 244 -14.41 33.43 4.16
CA ASN A 244 -15.82 33.78 4.07
C ASN A 244 -16.13 35.09 3.34
N SER A 245 -15.21 35.66 2.55
CA SER A 245 -15.44 36.96 1.90
C SER A 245 -16.05 36.86 0.50
N LYS A 246 -15.59 35.93 -0.36
CA LYS A 246 -16.02 35.85 -1.77
C LYS A 246 -16.88 34.64 -2.11
N ILE A 247 -16.93 33.60 -1.29
CA ILE A 247 -17.56 32.32 -1.66
C ILE A 247 -19.02 32.44 -2.11
N LYS A 248 -19.83 33.27 -1.42
CA LYS A 248 -21.24 33.50 -1.79
C LYS A 248 -21.38 34.21 -3.13
N ARG A 249 -20.47 35.15 -3.43
CA ARG A 249 -20.45 35.88 -4.70
C ARG A 249 -20.04 34.96 -5.85
N ILE A 250 -19.02 34.11 -5.63
CA ILE A 250 -18.61 33.10 -6.62
C ILE A 250 -19.79 32.20 -6.98
N LEU A 251 -20.54 31.72 -5.98
CA LEU A 251 -21.74 30.90 -6.17
C LEU A 251 -22.88 31.63 -6.92
N SER A 252 -23.06 32.93 -6.72
CA SER A 252 -24.12 33.68 -7.38
C SER A 252 -23.79 34.12 -8.81
N GLU A 253 -22.50 34.31 -9.11
CA GLU A 253 -22.03 34.85 -10.40
C GLU A 253 -21.60 33.75 -11.39
N ASN A 254 -21.46 32.50 -10.95
CA ASN A 254 -20.91 31.42 -11.77
C ASN A 254 -21.71 30.12 -11.57
N ASP A 255 -21.92 29.37 -12.64
CA ASP A 255 -22.46 28.01 -12.55
C ASP A 255 -21.32 27.01 -12.29
N LEU A 256 -21.10 26.71 -11.00
CA LEU A 256 -20.08 25.73 -10.60
C LEU A 256 -20.49 24.29 -10.92
N GLU A 257 -21.77 24.01 -11.18
CA GLU A 257 -22.28 22.68 -11.49
C GLU A 257 -21.99 22.22 -12.92
N GLU A 258 -21.46 23.12 -13.77
CA GLU A 258 -20.93 22.74 -15.09
C GLU A 258 -19.61 21.98 -15.01
N ASN A 259 -18.94 21.96 -13.85
CA ASN A 259 -17.64 21.31 -13.70
C ASN A 259 -17.82 19.84 -13.31
N ASP A 260 -16.90 18.97 -13.74
CA ASP A 260 -16.87 17.57 -13.33
C ASP A 260 -16.33 17.39 -11.90
N ALA A 261 -15.55 18.37 -11.42
CA ALA A 261 -15.06 18.44 -10.06
C ALA A 261 -14.71 19.87 -9.66
N ILE A 262 -14.78 20.14 -8.35
CA ILE A 262 -14.28 21.36 -7.73
C ILE A 262 -13.18 20.99 -6.73
N ILE A 263 -11.96 21.48 -6.90
CA ILE A 263 -10.88 21.35 -5.92
C ILE A 263 -10.81 22.63 -5.07
N GLY A 264 -10.87 22.45 -3.75
CA GLY A 264 -11.03 23.54 -2.79
C GLY A 264 -12.51 23.86 -2.51
N PRO A 265 -12.82 24.91 -1.72
CA PRO A 265 -11.92 25.84 -1.05
C PRO A 265 -11.01 25.21 0.01
N LEU A 266 -9.93 25.92 0.39
CA LEU A 266 -9.03 25.49 1.48
C LEU A 266 -9.62 25.68 2.88
N TYR A 267 -10.59 26.59 3.06
CA TYR A 267 -11.23 26.81 4.35
C TYR A 267 -12.43 25.88 4.53
N SER A 268 -12.46 25.16 5.64
CA SER A 268 -13.51 24.15 5.91
C SER A 268 -14.92 24.71 6.01
N ASP A 269 -15.10 25.95 6.46
CA ASP A 269 -16.43 26.57 6.52
C ASP A 269 -16.92 26.97 5.12
N GLU A 270 -16.02 27.41 4.24
CA GLU A 270 -16.36 27.69 2.84
C GLU A 270 -16.67 26.42 2.07
N ALA A 271 -15.92 25.34 2.30
CA ALA A 271 -16.20 24.03 1.71
C ALA A 271 -17.59 23.51 2.10
N LYS A 272 -18.02 23.70 3.35
CA LYS A 272 -19.39 23.40 3.78
C LYS A 272 -20.43 24.28 3.09
N VAL A 273 -20.18 25.59 3.00
CA VAL A 273 -21.08 26.52 2.31
C VAL A 273 -21.23 26.10 0.85
N LEU A 274 -20.13 25.84 0.15
CA LEU A 274 -20.14 25.37 -1.23
C LEU A 274 -20.93 24.08 -1.37
N ALA A 275 -20.59 23.04 -0.60
CA ALA A 275 -21.22 21.72 -0.71
C ALA A 275 -22.70 21.68 -0.30
N ASN A 276 -23.19 22.70 0.42
CA ASN A 276 -24.61 22.84 0.74
C ASN A 276 -25.39 23.62 -0.34
N ASN A 277 -24.71 24.28 -1.28
CA ASN A 277 -25.31 25.06 -2.36
C ASN A 277 -25.11 24.42 -3.74
N ILE A 278 -24.47 23.25 -3.80
CA ILE A 278 -24.37 22.41 -4.99
C ILE A 278 -24.88 21.00 -4.66
N SER A 279 -25.19 20.23 -5.68
CA SER A 279 -25.97 18.99 -5.61
C SER A 279 -25.42 17.83 -6.44
N LYS A 280 -24.57 18.10 -7.45
CA LYS A 280 -24.04 17.06 -8.35
C LYS A 280 -22.52 17.01 -8.37
N THR A 281 -21.88 18.17 -8.32
CA THR A 281 -20.44 18.28 -8.52
C THR A 281 -19.67 17.95 -7.23
N PRO A 282 -18.71 17.01 -7.26
CA PRO A 282 -17.93 16.68 -6.08
C PRO A 282 -17.01 17.84 -5.66
N VAL A 283 -16.99 18.14 -4.36
CA VAL A 283 -16.09 19.11 -3.72
C VAL A 283 -14.93 18.38 -3.07
N ILE A 284 -13.76 18.48 -3.68
CA ILE A 284 -12.53 17.87 -3.19
C ILE A 284 -11.92 18.84 -2.18
N PHE A 285 -11.97 18.49 -0.90
CA PHE A 285 -11.37 19.27 0.19
C PHE A 285 -9.91 18.86 0.36
N PRO A 286 -8.94 19.70 -0.03
CA PRO A 286 -7.57 19.25 -0.32
C PRO A 286 -6.63 19.29 0.89
N VAL A 287 -7.09 19.75 2.05
CA VAL A 287 -6.27 19.97 3.25
C VAL A 287 -6.93 19.36 4.48
N TYR A 288 -6.14 19.02 5.50
CA TYR A 288 -6.68 18.63 6.80
C TYR A 288 -7.30 19.83 7.51
N SER A 289 -8.47 19.64 8.11
CA SER A 289 -9.07 20.58 9.06
C SER A 289 -9.54 19.85 10.32
N LYS A 290 -9.30 20.44 11.50
CA LYS A 290 -9.84 19.92 12.77
C LYS A 290 -11.37 19.81 12.78
N SER A 291 -12.07 20.55 11.90
CA SER A 291 -13.53 20.48 11.80
C SER A 291 -14.04 19.53 10.72
N GLN A 292 -13.17 18.84 9.99
CA GLN A 292 -13.58 17.99 8.86
C GLN A 292 -14.40 16.77 9.31
N SER A 293 -14.26 16.35 10.57
CA SER A 293 -15.10 15.34 11.21
C SER A 293 -16.57 15.76 11.32
N LYS A 294 -16.86 17.05 11.17
CA LYS A 294 -18.22 17.64 11.16
C LYS A 294 -18.79 17.79 9.75
N PHE A 295 -18.10 17.31 8.70
CA PHE A 295 -18.64 17.33 7.34
C PHE A 295 -19.69 16.23 7.18
N SER A 296 -20.89 16.62 6.75
CA SER A 296 -22.01 15.71 6.52
C SER A 296 -22.41 15.57 5.05
N SER A 297 -22.00 16.51 4.17
CA SER A 297 -22.36 16.45 2.75
C SER A 297 -21.69 15.27 2.05
N THR A 298 -22.48 14.52 1.28
CA THR A 298 -22.01 13.39 0.47
C THR A 298 -21.17 13.80 -0.73
N ASP A 299 -21.17 15.09 -1.05
CA ASP A 299 -20.46 15.66 -2.21
C ASP A 299 -19.05 16.11 -1.83
N ILE A 300 -18.78 16.24 -0.52
CA ILE A 300 -17.43 16.48 -0.03
C ILE A 300 -16.62 15.18 -0.06
N ILE A 301 -15.43 15.29 -0.65
CA ILE A 301 -14.39 14.26 -0.68
C ILE A 301 -13.17 14.82 0.07
N LYS A 302 -12.89 14.30 1.26
CA LYS A 302 -11.73 14.70 2.07
C LYS A 302 -10.50 13.94 1.58
N THR A 303 -9.46 14.67 1.15
CA THR A 303 -8.20 14.05 0.70
C THR A 303 -7.24 13.75 1.86
N ALA A 304 -7.39 14.43 2.99
CA ALA A 304 -6.58 14.23 4.18
C ALA A 304 -7.25 13.22 5.14
N PRO A 305 -6.52 12.21 5.64
CA PRO A 305 -7.07 11.27 6.61
C PRO A 305 -7.48 11.90 7.95
N GLU A 306 -8.45 11.30 8.62
CA GLU A 306 -8.83 11.69 9.98
C GLU A 306 -7.80 11.22 11.00
N ARG A 307 -7.69 11.95 12.13
CA ARG A 307 -6.77 11.58 13.21
C ARG A 307 -6.99 10.15 13.72
N LYS A 308 -8.24 9.71 13.79
CA LYS A 308 -8.61 8.33 14.17
C LYS A 308 -7.98 7.27 13.25
N GLU A 309 -7.81 7.56 11.96
CA GLU A 309 -7.26 6.58 11.01
C GLU A 309 -5.77 6.34 11.26
N TYR A 310 -5.02 7.37 11.73
CA TYR A 310 -3.63 7.21 12.14
C TYR A 310 -3.47 6.22 13.31
N VAL A 311 -4.36 6.33 14.30
CA VAL A 311 -4.38 5.43 15.46
C VAL A 311 -4.72 4.01 15.02
N SER A 312 -5.78 3.84 14.22
CA SER A 312 -6.17 2.53 13.68
C SER A 312 -5.04 1.89 12.88
N ALA A 313 -4.46 2.62 11.92
CA ALA A 313 -3.37 2.12 11.08
C ALA A 313 -2.19 1.59 11.90
N LEU A 314 -1.75 2.34 12.93
CA LEU A 314 -0.67 1.87 13.79
C LEU A 314 -1.06 0.62 14.58
N VAL A 315 -2.25 0.62 15.19
CA VAL A 315 -2.70 -0.49 16.02
C VAL A 315 -2.84 -1.77 15.19
N ASP A 316 -3.42 -1.67 13.99
CA ASP A 316 -3.61 -2.82 13.10
C ASP A 316 -2.25 -3.39 12.68
N TYR A 317 -1.29 -2.53 12.34
CA TYR A 317 0.08 -2.97 12.07
C TYR A 317 0.74 -3.65 13.26
N ILE A 318 0.58 -3.10 14.48
CA ILE A 318 1.13 -3.74 15.67
C ILE A 318 0.50 -5.12 15.87
N LYS A 319 -0.83 -5.26 15.76
CA LYS A 319 -1.51 -6.56 15.88
C LYS A 319 -1.04 -7.58 14.84
N GLU A 320 -0.93 -7.16 13.59
CA GLU A 320 -0.48 -8.01 12.48
C GLU A 320 0.97 -8.52 12.65
N ASN A 321 1.82 -7.76 13.36
CA ASN A 321 3.25 -8.05 13.46
C ASN A 321 3.71 -8.42 14.89
N TYR A 322 2.81 -8.38 15.87
CA TYR A 322 3.13 -8.73 17.25
C TYR A 322 3.17 -10.24 17.41
N THR A 323 4.30 -10.75 17.89
CA THR A 323 4.49 -12.17 18.18
C THR A 323 4.52 -12.41 19.69
N GLU A 324 5.44 -11.73 20.38
CA GLU A 324 5.66 -11.85 21.81
C GLU A 324 6.32 -10.59 22.38
N GLY A 325 6.46 -10.54 23.71
CA GLY A 325 7.23 -9.51 24.42
C GLY A 325 6.38 -8.52 25.19
N THR A 326 6.72 -7.23 25.13
CA THR A 326 6.04 -6.18 25.91
C THR A 326 5.52 -5.07 25.00
N ILE A 327 4.39 -4.47 25.39
CA ILE A 327 3.87 -3.26 24.75
C ILE A 327 3.73 -2.19 25.82
N THR A 328 4.32 -1.03 25.57
CA THR A 328 4.24 0.15 26.44
C THR A 328 3.71 1.34 25.64
N VAL A 329 2.73 2.06 26.18
CA VAL A 329 2.24 3.33 25.60
C VAL A 329 2.69 4.48 26.49
N VAL A 330 3.33 5.48 25.88
CA VAL A 330 3.86 6.66 26.55
C VAL A 330 2.96 7.86 26.26
N GLY A 331 2.39 8.47 27.30
CA GLY A 331 1.56 9.68 27.20
C GLY A 331 2.18 10.87 27.95
N ASP A 332 1.58 12.05 27.81
CA ASP A 332 2.03 13.31 28.43
C ASP A 332 1.06 13.91 29.45
N ASN A 333 0.04 13.14 29.85
CA ASN A 333 -1.06 13.56 30.74
C ASN A 333 -1.99 14.66 30.19
N THR A 334 -1.84 15.11 28.95
CA THR A 334 -2.84 15.99 28.30
C THR A 334 -4.10 15.20 27.92
N GLU A 335 -5.22 15.89 27.74
CA GLU A 335 -6.50 15.26 27.35
C GLU A 335 -6.37 14.49 26.02
N ASP A 336 -5.79 15.13 24.99
CA ASP A 336 -5.57 14.51 23.68
C ASP A 336 -4.68 13.26 23.79
N SER A 337 -3.57 13.33 24.54
CA SER A 337 -2.66 12.21 24.74
C SER A 337 -3.30 11.06 25.52
N ASN A 338 -4.06 11.37 26.59
CA ASN A 338 -4.76 10.38 27.38
C ASN A 338 -5.84 9.66 26.54
N TYR A 339 -6.53 10.40 25.66
CA TYR A 339 -7.46 9.83 24.70
C TYR A 339 -6.77 8.85 23.74
N ASP A 340 -5.68 9.28 23.10
CA ASP A 340 -4.90 8.45 22.17
C ASP A 340 -4.35 7.21 22.89
N LEU A 341 -3.79 7.37 24.09
CA LEU A 341 -3.27 6.28 24.92
C LEU A 341 -4.36 5.25 25.29
N TYR A 342 -5.53 5.72 25.70
CA TYR A 342 -6.67 4.86 25.99
C TYR A 342 -7.13 4.09 24.75
N LYS A 343 -7.21 4.75 23.60
CA LYS A 343 -7.62 4.12 22.32
C LYS A 343 -6.63 3.05 21.88
N VAL A 344 -5.34 3.35 21.91
CA VAL A 344 -4.27 2.38 21.57
C VAL A 344 -4.36 1.17 22.51
N LYS A 345 -4.34 1.40 23.82
CA LYS A 345 -4.41 0.32 24.83
C LYS A 345 -5.63 -0.57 24.60
N ASN A 346 -6.83 0.01 24.59
CA ASN A 346 -8.07 -0.75 24.49
C ASN A 346 -8.21 -1.50 23.17
N SER A 347 -7.64 -0.99 22.09
CA SER A 347 -7.67 -1.69 20.81
C SER A 347 -6.67 -2.84 20.80
N LEU A 348 -5.46 -2.64 21.33
CA LEU A 348 -4.43 -3.69 21.40
C LEU A 348 -4.82 -4.84 22.33
N THR A 349 -5.41 -4.56 23.50
CA THR A 349 -5.84 -5.62 24.45
C THR A 349 -7.01 -6.47 23.97
N LYS A 350 -7.60 -6.17 22.80
CA LYS A 350 -8.59 -7.05 22.16
C LYS A 350 -7.95 -8.15 21.33
N HIS A 351 -6.64 -8.10 21.10
CA HIS A 351 -5.91 -9.15 20.41
C HIS A 351 -5.55 -10.25 21.42
N ASP A 352 -5.87 -11.50 21.11
CA ASP A 352 -5.77 -12.64 22.05
C ASP A 352 -4.36 -12.83 22.63
N SER A 353 -3.33 -12.46 21.88
CA SER A 353 -1.92 -12.56 22.32
C SER A 353 -1.41 -11.35 23.13
N ILE A 354 -2.20 -10.28 23.25
CA ILE A 354 -1.80 -9.03 23.92
C ILE A 354 -2.64 -8.85 25.21
N ASN A 355 -2.17 -9.47 26.29
CA ASN A 355 -2.88 -9.43 27.57
C ASN A 355 -2.61 -8.14 28.37
N VAL A 356 -1.41 -7.56 28.22
CA VAL A 356 -0.98 -6.42 29.04
C VAL A 356 -0.37 -5.35 28.14
N VAL A 357 -0.85 -4.12 28.32
CA VAL A 357 -0.26 -2.91 27.73
C VAL A 357 0.12 -1.97 28.87
N TYR A 358 1.42 -1.79 29.07
CA TYR A 358 1.98 -0.91 30.08
C TYR A 358 1.78 0.56 29.70
N GLN A 359 1.75 1.43 30.70
CA GLN A 359 1.55 2.86 30.52
C GLN A 359 2.66 3.63 31.25
N ILE A 360 3.25 4.59 30.56
CA ILE A 360 4.20 5.52 31.15
C ILE A 360 3.74 6.94 30.84
N SER A 361 3.65 7.75 31.89
CA SER A 361 3.40 9.18 31.79
C SER A 361 4.38 9.95 32.68
N PRO A 362 4.64 11.24 32.40
CA PRO A 362 5.61 12.01 33.16
C PRO A 362 5.19 12.14 34.62
N LYS A 363 6.19 12.09 35.51
CA LYS A 363 6.06 12.43 36.94
C LYS A 363 6.94 13.65 37.20
N LYS A 364 6.37 14.71 37.79
CA LYS A 364 7.06 16.00 37.98
C LYS A 364 7.59 16.61 36.67
N GLY A 365 6.88 16.41 35.56
CA GLY A 365 7.19 17.02 34.26
C GLY A 365 8.20 16.27 33.39
N TYR A 366 8.71 15.10 33.80
CA TYR A 366 9.69 14.32 33.01
C TYR A 366 9.49 12.82 33.16
N ILE A 367 10.13 12.03 32.29
CA ILE A 367 10.15 10.56 32.36
C ILE A 367 11.57 10.06 32.63
N LYS A 368 11.77 9.34 33.74
CA LYS A 368 13.04 8.67 34.06
C LYS A 368 13.22 7.38 33.27
N LYS A 369 14.47 7.07 32.92
CA LYS A 369 14.87 5.80 32.31
C LYS A 369 14.41 4.57 33.09
N ASP A 370 14.52 4.60 34.42
CA ASP A 370 14.17 3.45 35.28
C ASP A 370 12.72 3.00 35.09
N ARG A 371 11.81 3.93 34.77
CA ARG A 371 10.40 3.61 34.47
C ARG A 371 10.23 2.73 33.24
N PHE A 372 11.14 2.81 32.28
CA PHE A 372 11.18 1.90 31.14
C PHE A 372 11.77 0.55 31.57
N LEU A 373 12.84 0.54 32.36
CA LEU A 373 13.46 -0.71 32.83
C LEU A 373 12.53 -1.55 33.75
N GLU A 374 11.56 -0.91 34.41
CA GLU A 374 10.51 -1.59 35.19
C GLU A 374 9.56 -2.44 34.32
N VAL A 375 9.40 -2.10 33.03
CA VAL A 375 8.40 -2.72 32.15
C VAL A 375 8.99 -3.44 30.95
N LEU A 376 10.15 -2.99 30.47
CA LEU A 376 10.85 -3.58 29.34
C LEU A 376 11.64 -4.81 29.78
N LYS A 377 11.61 -5.87 28.98
CA LYS A 377 12.26 -7.14 29.29
C LYS A 377 13.51 -7.35 28.43
N PRO A 378 14.62 -7.85 28.98
CA PRO A 378 15.79 -8.26 28.18
C PRO A 378 15.45 -9.40 27.21
N SER A 379 16.17 -9.46 26.09
CA SER A 379 16.14 -10.55 25.10
C SER A 379 14.75 -10.88 24.56
N THR A 380 13.84 -9.91 24.50
CA THR A 380 12.52 -10.04 23.88
C THR A 380 12.14 -8.78 23.11
N ASN A 381 11.05 -8.85 22.33
CA ASN A 381 10.57 -7.74 21.54
C ASN A 381 9.83 -6.73 22.43
N ASN A 382 10.42 -5.56 22.62
CA ASN A 382 9.78 -4.48 23.37
C ASN A 382 9.23 -3.43 22.41
N TRP A 383 7.92 -3.21 22.44
CA TRP A 383 7.21 -2.26 21.58
C TRP A 383 6.83 -1.04 22.40
N VAL A 384 7.23 0.15 21.96
CA VAL A 384 6.94 1.40 22.65
C VAL A 384 6.18 2.32 21.72
N VAL A 385 4.95 2.68 22.06
CA VAL A 385 4.11 3.62 21.31
C VAL A 385 4.13 4.98 22.00
N LEU A 386 4.61 6.00 21.31
CA LEU A 386 4.61 7.39 21.76
C LEU A 386 3.30 8.06 21.32
N ALA A 387 2.41 8.27 22.29
CA ALA A 387 1.15 8.96 22.14
C ALA A 387 1.25 10.38 22.73
N THR A 388 2.29 11.14 22.37
CA THR A 388 2.57 12.47 22.91
C THR A 388 2.92 13.45 21.80
N LYS A 389 2.59 14.73 22.02
CA LYS A 389 3.05 15.86 21.20
C LYS A 389 3.92 16.84 22.02
N ASP A 390 4.19 16.52 23.28
CA ASP A 390 5.03 17.35 24.13
C ASP A 390 6.52 17.10 23.83
N ASN A 391 7.29 18.18 23.66
CA ASN A 391 8.71 18.08 23.28
C ASN A 391 9.57 17.50 24.39
N VAL A 392 9.24 17.77 25.65
CA VAL A 392 10.01 17.28 26.81
C VAL A 392 9.74 15.79 26.97
N VAL A 393 8.48 15.39 26.99
CA VAL A 393 8.09 13.97 27.13
C VAL A 393 8.62 13.12 25.99
N ALA A 394 8.50 13.58 24.74
CA ALA A 394 9.07 12.88 23.59
C ALA A 394 10.59 12.76 23.72
N SER A 395 11.29 13.85 24.04
CA SER A 395 12.75 13.84 24.18
C SER A 395 13.23 12.93 25.30
N ASP A 396 12.58 12.96 26.46
CA ASP A 396 12.89 12.11 27.61
C ASP A 396 12.71 10.63 27.29
N ALA A 397 11.59 10.28 26.62
CA ALA A 397 11.34 8.93 26.17
C ALA A 397 12.42 8.48 25.19
N ILE A 398 12.68 9.24 24.12
CA ILE A 398 13.70 8.88 23.13
C ILE A 398 15.09 8.75 23.78
N ASN A 399 15.51 9.71 24.61
CA ASN A 399 16.81 9.68 25.28
C ASN A 399 16.95 8.49 26.26
N SER A 400 15.86 8.09 26.91
CA SER A 400 15.83 6.90 27.77
C SER A 400 15.99 5.62 26.95
N LEU A 401 15.28 5.53 25.81
CA LEU A 401 15.23 4.36 24.93
C LEU A 401 16.54 4.14 24.16
N ILE A 402 17.23 5.20 23.73
CA ILE A 402 18.55 5.08 23.05
C ILE A 402 19.68 4.64 23.99
N SER A 403 19.45 4.70 25.30
CA SER A 403 20.43 4.46 26.35
C SER A 403 20.17 3.16 27.11
N LEU A 404 19.28 2.30 26.63
CA LEU A 404 18.98 1.00 27.25
C LEU A 404 20.20 0.08 27.23
N PRO A 405 20.27 -0.91 28.14
CA PRO A 405 21.29 -1.96 28.09
C PRO A 405 21.24 -2.72 26.76
N ASP A 406 22.38 -3.23 26.30
CA ASP A 406 22.49 -3.95 25.01
C ASP A 406 21.58 -5.19 24.92
N SER A 407 21.24 -5.79 26.06
CA SER A 407 20.30 -6.91 26.13
C SER A 407 18.83 -6.50 25.93
N THR A 408 18.51 -5.20 25.90
CA THR A 408 17.13 -4.70 25.78
C THR A 408 16.97 -3.89 24.49
N SER A 409 16.47 -4.54 23.44
CA SER A 409 16.09 -3.87 22.19
C SER A 409 14.65 -3.35 22.23
N VAL A 410 14.39 -2.22 21.56
CA VAL A 410 13.05 -1.63 21.44
C VAL A 410 12.70 -1.29 20.00
N LYS A 411 11.43 -1.45 19.65
CA LYS A 411 10.83 -0.87 18.44
C LYS A 411 9.91 0.27 18.85
N VAL A 412 10.24 1.48 18.41
CA VAL A 412 9.55 2.70 18.83
C VAL A 412 8.62 3.17 17.73
N PHE A 413 7.37 3.45 18.11
CA PHE A 413 6.31 3.89 17.24
C PHE A 413 5.79 5.28 17.65
N ALA A 414 5.35 6.08 16.70
CA ALA A 414 4.53 7.26 16.96
C ALA A 414 3.26 7.27 16.10
N LEU A 415 2.19 7.85 16.65
CA LEU A 415 0.90 7.97 15.97
C LEU A 415 0.96 8.90 14.76
N ASP A 416 1.90 9.84 14.74
CA ASP A 416 2.27 10.69 13.62
C ASP A 416 3.69 11.20 13.84
N LYS A 417 4.35 11.69 12.77
CA LYS A 417 5.67 12.31 12.94
C LYS A 417 5.59 13.58 13.80
N ALA A 418 4.51 14.35 13.73
CA ALA A 418 4.30 15.64 14.42
C ALA A 418 5.50 16.64 14.34
N THR A 419 5.28 17.92 14.63
CA THR A 419 6.41 18.88 14.66
C THR A 419 7.37 18.66 15.84
N THR A 420 6.94 17.87 16.82
CA THR A 420 7.68 17.51 18.02
C THR A 420 8.91 16.68 17.70
N PHE A 421 8.79 15.72 16.79
CA PHE A 421 9.91 14.84 16.45
C PHE A 421 10.87 15.48 15.43
N ASP A 422 10.44 16.51 14.70
CA ASP A 422 11.34 17.31 13.84
C ASP A 422 12.41 18.07 14.64
N LYS A 423 12.21 18.24 15.95
CA LYS A 423 13.19 18.85 16.86
C LYS A 423 14.19 17.84 17.43
N ILE A 424 13.98 16.55 17.18
CA ILE A 424 14.87 15.48 17.64
C ILE A 424 15.85 15.15 16.50
N ASP A 425 17.13 15.02 16.84
CA ASP A 425 18.16 14.64 15.86
C ASP A 425 17.80 13.31 15.18
N ASN A 426 17.73 13.31 13.85
CA ASN A 426 17.41 12.12 13.04
C ASN A 426 18.30 10.92 13.35
N ARG A 427 19.56 11.11 13.78
CA ARG A 427 20.44 10.01 14.21
C ARG A 427 19.92 9.30 15.45
N LYS A 428 19.30 10.04 16.39
CA LYS A 428 18.66 9.45 17.57
C LYS A 428 17.45 8.63 17.16
N LEU A 429 16.62 9.16 16.25
CA LEU A 429 15.44 8.45 15.72
C LEU A 429 15.84 7.17 14.96
N ALA A 430 16.88 7.26 14.14
CA ALA A 430 17.44 6.12 13.40
C ALA A 430 17.99 5.02 14.31
N LYS A 431 18.68 5.38 15.40
CA LYS A 431 19.29 4.42 16.35
C LYS A 431 18.26 3.45 16.97
N ILE A 432 17.01 3.87 17.11
CA ILE A 432 15.91 3.08 17.70
C ILE A 432 14.91 2.60 16.65
N GLY A 433 15.24 2.73 15.36
CA GLY A 433 14.35 2.37 14.26
C GLY A 433 12.99 3.06 14.35
N PHE A 434 12.98 4.37 14.66
CA PHE A 434 11.77 5.14 14.91
C PHE A 434 10.78 4.98 13.75
N THR A 435 9.62 4.43 14.07
CA THR A 435 8.55 4.09 13.14
C THR A 435 7.36 5.02 13.39
N PHE A 436 6.70 5.52 12.35
CA PHE A 436 5.56 6.41 12.53
C PHE A 436 4.57 6.28 11.38
N VAL A 437 3.33 6.70 11.65
CA VAL A 437 2.27 6.76 10.64
C VAL A 437 2.32 8.11 9.93
N THR A 438 2.11 8.11 8.62
CA THR A 438 2.15 9.31 7.77
C THR A 438 1.23 9.17 6.57
N ASP A 439 0.66 10.25 6.08
CA ASP A 439 -0.11 10.29 4.83
C ASP A 439 0.77 10.53 3.59
N THR A 440 2.08 10.61 3.79
CA THR A 440 3.07 10.83 2.74
C THR A 440 4.26 9.90 2.84
N TYR A 441 4.73 9.41 1.69
CA TYR A 441 5.94 8.62 1.55
C TYR A 441 6.53 8.84 0.16
N ILE A 442 7.79 9.28 0.12
CA ILE A 442 8.51 9.54 -1.13
C ILE A 442 9.55 8.44 -1.36
N ASP A 443 9.50 7.82 -2.53
CA ASP A 443 10.58 6.98 -3.04
C ASP A 443 11.41 7.78 -4.05
N GLU A 444 12.48 8.41 -3.56
CA GLU A 444 13.43 9.20 -4.37
C GLU A 444 14.13 8.39 -5.47
N THR A 445 14.15 7.07 -5.33
CA THR A 445 14.73 6.17 -6.34
C THR A 445 13.73 5.82 -7.44
N SER A 446 12.45 6.13 -7.25
CA SER A 446 11.42 5.80 -8.22
C SER A 446 11.49 6.71 -9.45
N TYR A 447 11.32 6.11 -10.62
CA TYR A 447 11.28 6.86 -11.88
C TYR A 447 10.16 7.91 -11.90
N ALA A 448 9.03 7.62 -11.28
CA ALA A 448 7.89 8.54 -11.20
C ALA A 448 8.26 9.81 -10.42
N THR A 449 8.87 9.67 -9.24
CA THR A 449 9.32 10.80 -8.41
C THR A 449 10.39 11.61 -9.11
N GLN A 450 11.42 10.96 -9.67
CA GLN A 450 12.48 11.67 -10.39
C GLN A 450 11.95 12.45 -11.58
N ARG A 451 11.03 11.86 -12.36
CA ARG A 451 10.40 12.54 -13.49
C ARG A 451 9.54 13.72 -13.03
N PHE A 452 8.76 13.56 -11.97
CA PHE A 452 7.97 14.65 -11.39
C PHE A 452 8.87 15.81 -10.94
N ASN A 453 9.91 15.52 -10.16
CA ASN A 453 10.86 16.53 -9.68
C ASN A 453 11.54 17.27 -10.84
N GLN A 454 11.94 16.54 -11.88
CA GLN A 454 12.53 17.12 -13.09
C GLN A 454 11.53 18.03 -13.83
N MET A 455 10.32 17.54 -14.10
CA MET A 455 9.29 18.32 -14.78
C MET A 455 8.91 19.59 -14.00
N TYR A 456 8.82 19.47 -12.68
CA TYR A 456 8.53 20.62 -11.80
C TYR A 456 9.70 21.61 -11.82
N PHE A 457 10.93 21.15 -11.72
CA PHE A 457 12.12 22.00 -11.81
C PHE A 457 12.22 22.69 -13.17
N ASP A 458 11.95 21.99 -14.26
CA ASP A 458 12.01 22.57 -15.61
C ASP A 458 10.98 23.69 -15.80
N LYS A 459 9.76 23.50 -15.26
CA LYS A 459 8.68 24.50 -15.35
C LYS A 459 8.87 25.67 -14.39
N ASN A 460 9.23 25.40 -13.12
CA ASN A 460 9.16 26.37 -12.03
C ASN A 460 10.53 26.83 -11.51
N LYS A 461 11.63 26.25 -11.99
CA LYS A 461 13.01 26.54 -11.59
C LYS A 461 13.28 26.40 -10.08
N ALA A 462 12.50 25.55 -9.42
CA ALA A 462 12.62 25.19 -8.02
C ALA A 462 12.29 23.71 -7.82
N LEU A 463 12.74 23.10 -6.73
CA LEU A 463 12.28 21.77 -6.33
C LEU A 463 10.85 21.87 -5.77
N PRO A 464 10.00 20.84 -5.97
CA PRO A 464 8.64 20.86 -5.47
C PRO A 464 8.62 20.90 -3.93
N SER A 465 7.80 21.78 -3.38
CA SER A 465 7.46 21.75 -1.96
C SER A 465 6.42 20.68 -1.67
N TYR A 466 6.21 20.35 -0.40
CA TYR A 466 5.09 19.50 0.05
C TYR A 466 3.74 19.97 -0.54
N TYR A 467 3.47 21.27 -0.55
CA TYR A 467 2.19 21.80 -1.05
C TYR A 467 2.09 21.71 -2.58
N ALA A 468 3.21 21.81 -3.29
CA ALA A 468 3.27 21.57 -4.72
C ALA A 468 3.01 20.09 -5.06
N THR A 469 3.64 19.16 -4.35
CA THR A 469 3.39 17.73 -4.53
C THR A 469 1.95 17.37 -4.18
N LYS A 470 1.38 17.91 -3.10
CA LYS A 470 -0.05 17.73 -2.78
C LYS A 470 -0.99 18.27 -3.87
N GLY A 471 -0.69 19.45 -4.42
CA GLY A 471 -1.44 20.03 -5.54
C GLY A 471 -1.41 19.14 -6.78
N PHE A 472 -0.25 18.52 -7.07
CA PHE A 472 -0.10 17.55 -8.14
C PHE A 472 -0.87 16.26 -7.84
N ASP A 473 -0.59 15.61 -6.72
CA ASP A 473 -1.13 14.30 -6.35
C ASP A 473 -2.66 14.30 -6.30
N ILE A 474 -3.25 15.32 -5.66
CA ILE A 474 -4.71 15.43 -5.54
C ILE A 474 -5.35 15.68 -6.91
N THR A 475 -4.85 16.66 -7.66
CA THR A 475 -5.40 17.00 -8.97
C THR A 475 -5.26 15.84 -9.94
N TYR A 476 -4.09 15.20 -10.00
CA TYR A 476 -3.85 14.05 -10.87
C TYR A 476 -4.74 12.87 -10.49
N ASP A 477 -4.87 12.53 -9.21
CA ASP A 477 -5.69 11.39 -8.78
C ASP A 477 -7.16 11.56 -9.15
N ILE A 478 -7.73 12.72 -8.83
CA ILE A 478 -9.14 13.02 -9.06
C ILE A 478 -9.45 13.04 -10.56
N LEU A 479 -8.66 13.77 -11.34
CA LEU A 479 -8.89 13.87 -12.78
C LEU A 479 -8.59 12.56 -13.51
N MET A 480 -7.58 11.78 -13.10
CA MET A 480 -7.33 10.45 -13.67
C MET A 480 -8.50 9.49 -13.41
N ARG A 481 -9.09 9.55 -12.20
CA ARG A 481 -10.28 8.76 -11.87
C ARG A 481 -11.48 9.15 -12.72
N LEU A 482 -11.73 10.45 -12.90
CA LEU A 482 -12.80 10.96 -13.77
C LEU A 482 -12.56 10.65 -15.25
N ALA A 483 -11.31 10.74 -15.71
CA ALA A 483 -10.91 10.43 -17.08
C ALA A 483 -11.21 8.97 -17.47
N SER A 484 -11.43 8.08 -16.51
CA SER A 484 -11.90 6.72 -16.77
C SER A 484 -13.35 6.61 -17.26
N GLY A 485 -14.09 7.73 -17.31
CA GLY A 485 -15.52 7.77 -17.63
C GLY A 485 -16.44 7.35 -16.48
N ASN A 486 -15.88 7.04 -15.31
CA ASN A 486 -16.65 6.62 -14.13
C ASN A 486 -16.73 7.76 -13.10
N SER A 487 -17.82 7.78 -12.33
CA SER A 487 -17.92 8.68 -11.17
C SER A 487 -16.85 8.37 -10.12
N LEU A 488 -16.38 9.38 -9.39
CA LEU A 488 -15.36 9.24 -8.35
C LEU A 488 -15.70 8.13 -7.35
N LYS A 489 -16.92 8.15 -6.78
CA LYS A 489 -17.38 7.14 -5.82
C LYS A 489 -17.34 5.71 -6.36
N SER A 490 -17.59 5.51 -7.66
CA SER A 490 -17.43 4.20 -8.29
C SER A 490 -15.95 3.79 -8.36
N THR A 491 -15.07 4.71 -8.71
CA THR A 491 -13.61 4.43 -8.76
C THR A 491 -13.00 4.14 -7.39
N PHE A 492 -13.55 4.69 -6.30
CA PHE A 492 -13.05 4.44 -4.93
C PHE A 492 -13.19 2.96 -4.54
N LYS A 493 -14.22 2.28 -5.05
CA LYS A 493 -14.41 0.84 -4.87
C LYS A 493 -13.39 -0.01 -5.65
N LYS A 494 -12.70 0.58 -6.63
CA LYS A 494 -11.68 -0.09 -7.45
C LYS A 494 -10.28 -0.10 -6.81
N GLY A 495 -10.13 0.46 -5.61
CA GLY A 495 -8.92 0.37 -4.80
C GLY A 495 -8.19 1.69 -4.56
N ALA A 496 -7.09 1.57 -3.81
CA ALA A 496 -6.22 2.66 -3.43
C ALA A 496 -5.29 3.06 -4.58
N SER A 497 -5.00 4.35 -4.73
CA SER A 497 -3.99 4.85 -5.64
C SER A 497 -2.79 5.38 -4.88
N TYR A 498 -1.62 5.25 -5.51
CA TYR A 498 -0.37 5.83 -5.04
C TYR A 498 0.07 6.86 -6.07
N ARG A 499 0.36 8.07 -5.61
CA ARG A 499 0.89 9.16 -6.44
C ARG A 499 2.33 9.44 -6.03
N VAL A 500 2.84 10.66 -6.21
CA VAL A 500 4.26 10.96 -5.97
C VAL A 500 4.62 10.72 -4.51
N GLU A 501 3.81 11.25 -3.59
CA GLU A 501 4.00 11.05 -2.15
C GLU A 501 2.75 10.51 -1.45
N SER A 502 1.57 10.73 -2.01
CA SER A 502 0.29 10.46 -1.36
C SER A 502 -0.26 9.07 -1.69
N LYS A 503 -0.94 8.47 -0.71
CA LYS A 503 -1.83 7.33 -0.89
C LYS A 503 -3.27 7.80 -0.77
N PHE A 504 -4.11 7.43 -1.73
CA PHE A 504 -5.54 7.70 -1.70
C PHE A 504 -6.32 6.40 -1.64
N ASP A 505 -6.85 6.09 -0.47
CA ASP A 505 -7.73 4.96 -0.20
C ASP A 505 -9.05 5.48 0.36
N TYR A 506 -9.94 5.92 -0.53
CA TYR A 506 -11.17 6.58 -0.14
C TYR A 506 -12.20 5.60 0.42
N SER A 507 -12.96 6.05 1.42
CA SER A 507 -14.06 5.27 1.98
C SER A 507 -15.08 4.88 0.90
N LYS A 508 -15.46 3.60 0.92
CA LYS A 508 -16.33 2.97 -0.10
C LYS A 508 -17.83 3.23 0.13
N LYS A 509 -18.18 4.06 1.11
CA LYS A 509 -19.56 4.33 1.55
C LYS A 509 -20.25 5.30 0.58
N THR A 510 -21.41 4.90 0.07
CA THR A 510 -22.15 5.68 -0.93
C THR A 510 -22.84 6.93 -0.35
N PHE A 511 -23.36 6.80 0.89
CA PHE A 511 -24.24 7.79 1.55
C PHE A 511 -23.55 8.58 2.66
N SER A 512 -22.23 8.73 2.62
CA SER A 512 -21.48 9.57 3.56
C SER A 512 -20.44 10.40 2.83
N THR A 513 -19.97 11.46 3.50
CA THR A 513 -18.73 12.16 3.13
C THR A 513 -17.64 11.13 2.83
N SER A 514 -17.04 11.20 1.63
CA SER A 514 -15.92 10.31 1.29
C SER A 514 -14.67 10.80 2.02
N GLU A 515 -13.92 9.88 2.63
CA GLU A 515 -12.72 10.21 3.37
C GLU A 515 -11.55 9.35 2.93
N ASN A 516 -10.40 9.98 2.67
CA ASN A 516 -9.16 9.25 2.44
C ASN A 516 -8.74 8.54 3.74
N LYS A 517 -8.39 7.28 3.64
CA LYS A 517 -7.78 6.45 4.70
C LYS A 517 -6.36 6.02 4.35
N GLY A 518 -5.87 6.47 3.21
CA GLY A 518 -4.54 6.18 2.70
C GLY A 518 -3.47 6.70 3.63
N LEU A 519 -2.88 5.77 4.37
CA LEU A 519 -1.77 6.01 5.27
C LEU A 519 -0.65 5.01 4.98
N PHE A 520 0.55 5.43 5.33
CA PHE A 520 1.76 4.65 5.32
C PHE A 520 2.26 4.45 6.76
N ILE A 521 2.98 3.37 6.96
CA ILE A 521 3.81 3.18 8.16
C ILE A 521 5.24 3.16 7.68
N VAL A 522 6.05 4.08 8.21
CA VAL A 522 7.41 4.27 7.73
C VAL A 522 8.39 4.23 8.89
N GLN A 523 9.61 3.79 8.62
CA GLN A 523 10.65 3.59 9.62
C GLN A 523 11.95 4.27 9.19
N PHE A 524 12.59 4.97 10.12
CA PHE A 524 13.97 5.40 9.98
C PHE A 524 14.92 4.20 10.06
N ASN A 525 15.82 4.13 9.09
CA ASN A 525 16.91 3.16 9.06
C ASN A 525 18.18 3.76 9.67
N PRO A 526 19.17 2.93 10.08
CA PRO A 526 20.44 3.40 10.62
C PRO A 526 21.22 4.37 9.71
N ASP A 527 21.03 4.29 8.39
CA ASP A 527 21.63 5.16 7.38
C ASP A 527 20.84 6.46 7.12
N LEU A 528 19.83 6.76 7.96
CA LEU A 528 18.89 7.89 7.85
C LEU A 528 17.88 7.80 6.70
N SER A 529 17.92 6.76 5.88
CA SER A 529 16.87 6.52 4.88
C SER A 529 15.56 6.10 5.56
N ILE A 530 14.45 6.22 4.83
CA ILE A 530 13.12 5.84 5.31
C ILE A 530 12.58 4.67 4.49
N THR A 531 12.21 3.59 5.18
CA THR A 531 11.53 2.43 4.59
C THR A 531 10.04 2.49 4.87
N ARG A 532 9.22 2.27 3.84
CA ARG A 532 7.79 2.00 4.01
C ARG A 532 7.57 0.54 4.42
N LEU A 533 6.97 0.34 5.59
CA LEU A 533 6.59 -0.95 6.16
C LEU A 533 5.15 -1.37 5.82
N LYS A 534 4.26 -0.40 5.52
CA LYS A 534 2.86 -0.61 5.10
C LYS A 534 2.39 0.53 4.21
#